data_AF-A0A940P323-F1
#
_entry.id   AF-A0A940P323-F1
#
_cell.length_a   1.000
_cell.length_b   1.000
_cell.length_c   1.000
_cell.angle_alpha   90.00
_cell.angle_beta   90.00
_cell.angle_gamma   90.00
#
_symmetry.space_group_name_H-M   'P 1'
#
loop_
_entity.id
_entity.type
_entity.pdbx_description
1 polymer ?
#
loop_
_entity_poly.entity_id
_entity_poly.type
_entity_poly.pdbx_seq_one_letter_code
_entity_poly.pdbx_strand_id
1 'polypeptide(L)'
;MAAAEQLNARARRRRTILLLCIVLLLCGIGAEGYLLIRRAENAIPVMQRDPAAELTDAVRSGDFEAAKLIRLTDFPDGIVPESVTETVTAQAQAVRDAYFQGLTDAETAGTQIASIAALGIPALTEAVQPLSEEIRMHEAWLLIIRKADASFAAGNYADAYTQYGRIPNSEQALQQQIAPNYTQSAALLTVQAQAHADAAEQAHDYDEAIRQLNQTLRILGGKDDGLEARLADVRQHQIIYQYLLACRQARMHFDAGEYAAAAEALSGTPQIIWEAAARSDVQIHDQKDVYPYFSMLCDT
;
A
#
# COMPACT_ATOMS: atom_id res chain seq x y z
N MET A 1 52.34 -7.26 52.72
CA MET A 1 53.41 -6.49 52.04
C MET A 1 53.15 -6.27 50.55
N ALA A 2 52.63 -7.25 49.79
CA ALA A 2 52.36 -7.12 48.34
C ALA A 2 51.38 -5.99 47.92
N ALA A 3 50.40 -5.63 48.76
CA ALA A 3 49.43 -4.57 48.42
C ALA A 3 50.02 -3.15 48.43
N ALA A 4 51.02 -2.90 49.28
CA ALA A 4 51.68 -1.59 49.39
C ALA A 4 52.64 -1.33 48.22
N GLU A 5 53.27 -2.38 47.69
CA GLU A 5 54.11 -2.29 46.49
C GLU A 5 53.29 -2.04 45.22
N GLN A 6 52.11 -2.66 45.09
CA GLN A 6 51.20 -2.41 43.97
C GLN A 6 50.64 -0.97 43.97
N LEU A 7 50.33 -0.40 45.14
CA LEU A 7 49.90 1.00 45.26
C LEU A 7 51.02 1.98 44.91
N ASN A 8 52.25 1.72 45.36
CA ASN A 8 53.41 2.54 45.01
C ASN A 8 53.78 2.45 43.52
N ALA A 9 53.63 1.28 42.90
CA ALA A 9 53.84 1.11 41.46
C ALA A 9 52.78 1.88 40.63
N ARG A 10 51.51 1.85 41.05
CA ARG A 10 50.42 2.61 40.40
C ARG A 10 50.61 4.12 40.56
N ALA A 11 51.06 4.58 41.73
CA ALA A 11 51.33 5.99 41.99
C ALA A 11 52.51 6.53 41.15
N ARG A 12 53.57 5.74 40.98
CA ARG A 12 54.71 6.10 40.10
C ARG A 12 54.28 6.17 38.64
N ARG A 13 53.53 5.19 38.13
CA ARG A 13 53.01 5.23 36.75
C ARG A 13 52.13 6.45 36.48
N ARG A 14 51.24 6.82 37.41
CA ARG A 14 50.39 8.03 37.28
C ARG A 14 51.22 9.32 37.19
N ARG A 15 52.31 9.44 37.97
CA ARG A 15 53.20 10.61 37.90
C ARG A 15 53.95 10.69 36.57
N THR A 16 54.42 9.56 36.04
CA THR A 16 55.12 9.54 34.74
C THR A 16 54.17 9.93 33.60
N ILE A 17 52.90 9.50 33.66
CA ILE A 17 51.87 9.83 32.66
C ILE A 17 51.50 11.31 32.71
N LEU A 18 51.32 11.86 33.91
CA LEU A 18 50.99 13.28 34.05
C LEU A 18 52.11 14.17 33.49
N LEU A 19 53.38 13.78 33.71
CA LEU A 19 54.54 14.44 33.12
C LEU A 19 54.58 14.29 31.59
N LEU A 20 54.25 13.11 31.05
CA LEU A 20 54.21 12.89 29.60
C LEU A 20 53.11 13.73 28.93
N CYS A 21 51.93 13.81 29.53
CA CYS A 21 50.82 14.65 29.04
C CYS A 21 51.16 16.13 29.05
N ILE A 22 51.87 16.62 30.07
CA ILE A 22 52.35 18.01 30.13
C ILE A 22 53.37 18.28 29.03
N VAL A 23 54.30 17.35 28.77
CA VAL A 23 55.29 17.48 27.68
C VAL A 23 54.60 17.49 26.31
N LEU A 24 53.59 16.65 26.10
CA LEU A 24 52.87 16.57 24.82
C LEU A 24 51.98 17.80 24.56
N LEU A 25 51.37 18.36 25.60
CA LEU A 25 50.64 19.64 25.54
C LEU A 25 51.58 20.81 25.19
N LEU A 26 52.80 20.81 25.73
CA LEU A 26 53.82 21.82 25.42
C LEU A 26 54.42 21.66 24.01
N CYS A 27 54.36 20.46 23.43
CA CYS A 27 54.84 20.18 22.06
C CYS A 27 53.79 20.39 20.95
N GLY A 28 52.60 20.91 21.25
CA GLY A 28 51.61 21.30 20.24
C GLY A 28 51.01 20.16 19.42
N ILE A 29 51.08 18.92 19.92
CA ILE A 29 50.44 17.77 19.28
C ILE A 29 48.95 17.83 19.66
N GLY A 30 48.11 18.23 18.70
CA GLY A 30 46.65 18.32 18.85
C GLY A 30 45.98 16.99 19.16
N ALA A 31 44.64 16.99 19.19
CA ALA A 31 43.78 15.86 19.58
C ALA A 31 44.13 14.49 18.94
N GLU A 32 44.81 14.49 17.79
CA GLU A 32 45.30 13.28 17.11
C GLU A 32 46.40 12.53 17.89
N GLY A 33 47.25 13.24 18.65
CA GLY A 33 48.27 12.60 19.50
C GLY A 33 47.67 11.89 20.72
N TYR A 34 46.57 12.42 21.25
CA TYR A 34 45.84 11.80 22.35
C TYR A 34 45.18 10.48 21.92
N LEU A 35 44.67 10.42 20.68
CA LEU A 35 44.15 9.19 20.07
C LEU A 35 45.23 8.11 19.89
N LEU A 36 46.44 8.48 19.47
CA LEU A 36 47.57 7.54 19.35
C LEU A 36 48.01 6.97 20.71
N ILE A 37 47.99 7.78 21.76
CA ILE A 37 48.36 7.34 23.12
C ILE A 37 47.26 6.46 23.73
N ARG A 38 45.99 6.76 23.49
CA ARG A 38 44.88 5.88 23.89
C ARG A 38 44.93 4.53 23.15
N ARG A 39 45.42 4.52 21.90
CA ARG A 39 45.72 3.30 21.13
C ARG A 39 46.90 2.50 21.74
N ALA A 40 47.88 3.19 22.31
CA ALA A 40 48.97 2.56 23.07
C ALA A 40 48.53 2.04 24.45
N GLU A 41 47.56 2.69 25.11
CA GLU A 41 46.97 2.24 26.38
C GLU A 41 46.08 0.99 26.24
N ASN A 42 45.45 0.80 25.07
CA ASN A 42 44.63 -0.37 24.73
C ASN A 42 45.34 -1.38 23.82
N ALA A 43 46.67 -1.31 23.69
CA ALA A 43 47.44 -2.24 22.88
C ALA A 43 47.43 -3.64 23.52
N ILE A 44 46.36 -4.40 23.23
CA ILE A 44 46.42 -5.85 23.13
C ILE A 44 47.64 -6.14 22.24
N PRO A 45 48.57 -7.01 22.66
CA PRO A 45 49.77 -7.28 21.88
C PRO A 45 49.38 -7.61 20.43
N VAL A 46 50.02 -6.92 19.47
CA VAL A 46 49.74 -6.93 18.02
C VAL A 46 49.66 -8.35 17.42
N MET A 47 50.15 -9.37 18.12
CA MET A 47 50.09 -10.77 17.72
C MET A 47 48.73 -11.47 17.93
N GLN A 48 47.68 -10.80 18.43
CA GLN A 48 46.34 -11.39 18.60
C GLN A 48 45.18 -10.51 18.10
N ARG A 49 45.45 -9.43 17.36
CA ARG A 49 44.41 -8.56 16.82
C ARG A 49 43.78 -9.21 15.58
N ASP A 50 42.52 -9.60 15.65
CA ASP A 50 41.75 -10.07 14.50
C ASP A 50 40.83 -8.94 14.02
N PRO A 51 41.27 -8.13 13.03
CA PRO A 51 40.49 -6.97 12.56
C PRO A 51 39.16 -7.39 11.91
N ALA A 52 39.05 -8.62 11.41
CA ALA A 52 37.80 -9.15 10.88
C ALA A 52 36.78 -9.35 12.02
N ALA A 53 37.21 -9.98 13.11
CA ALA A 53 36.37 -10.15 14.31
C ALA A 53 35.98 -8.79 14.91
N GLU A 54 36.94 -7.86 15.08
CA GLU A 54 36.67 -6.52 15.60
C GLU A 54 35.65 -5.75 14.76
N LEU A 55 35.74 -5.83 13.43
CA LEU A 55 34.78 -5.22 12.52
C LEU A 55 33.38 -5.81 12.71
N THR A 56 33.27 -7.14 12.76
CA THR A 56 31.97 -7.80 12.97
C THR A 56 31.35 -7.48 14.32
N ASP A 57 32.15 -7.39 15.39
CA ASP A 57 31.68 -7.06 16.73
C ASP A 57 31.26 -5.59 16.86
N ALA A 58 31.98 -4.68 16.19
CA ALA A 58 31.60 -3.28 16.11
C ALA A 58 30.25 -3.11 15.40
N VAL A 59 30.04 -3.81 14.27
CA VAL A 59 28.74 -3.82 13.58
C VAL A 59 27.64 -4.42 14.46
N ARG A 60 27.89 -5.56 15.11
CA ARG A 60 26.90 -6.24 15.96
C ARG A 60 26.48 -5.38 17.16
N SER A 61 27.41 -4.61 17.71
CA SER A 61 27.14 -3.69 18.83
C SER A 61 26.55 -2.34 18.40
N GLY A 62 26.45 -2.07 17.09
CA GLY A 62 25.96 -0.81 16.55
C GLY A 62 26.97 0.35 16.62
N ASP A 63 28.24 0.08 16.93
CA ASP A 63 29.31 1.07 16.92
C ASP A 63 29.85 1.25 15.49
N PHE A 64 29.06 1.91 14.65
CA PHE A 64 29.39 2.12 13.23
C PHE A 64 30.58 3.05 13.01
N GLU A 65 30.92 3.91 13.98
CA GLU A 65 32.12 4.74 13.91
C GLU A 65 33.38 3.89 14.15
N ALA A 66 33.36 2.98 15.13
CA ALA A 66 34.44 2.02 15.31
C ALA A 66 34.57 1.09 14.09
N ALA A 67 33.45 0.56 13.57
CA ALA A 67 33.45 -0.29 12.38
C ALA A 67 34.05 0.43 11.16
N LYS A 68 33.66 1.70 10.94
CA LYS A 68 34.20 2.53 9.86
C LYS A 68 35.69 2.80 10.04
N LEU A 69 36.14 3.07 11.27
CA LEU A 69 37.56 3.25 11.58
C LEU A 69 38.35 1.97 11.28
N ILE A 70 37.88 0.81 11.74
CA ILE A 70 38.51 -0.50 11.48
C ILE A 70 38.57 -0.76 9.97
N ARG A 71 37.48 -0.54 9.24
CA ARG A 71 37.45 -0.65 7.77
C ARG A 71 38.51 0.24 7.13
N LEU A 72 38.59 1.52 7.51
CA LEU A 72 39.54 2.46 6.91
C LEU A 72 41.00 2.15 7.26
N THR A 73 41.29 1.59 8.44
CA THR A 73 42.66 1.33 8.88
C THR A 73 43.18 -0.05 8.46
N ASP A 74 42.33 -1.08 8.55
CA ASP A 74 42.74 -2.47 8.38
C ASP A 74 42.28 -3.06 7.03
N PHE A 75 41.30 -2.44 6.37
CA PHE A 75 40.77 -2.85 5.05
C PHE A 75 40.60 -1.65 4.08
N PRO A 76 41.66 -0.89 3.79
CA PRO A 76 41.57 0.40 3.08
C PRO A 76 41.00 0.27 1.66
N ASP A 77 41.21 -0.87 1.00
CA ASP A 77 40.70 -1.15 -0.35
C ASP A 77 39.24 -1.64 -0.34
N GLY A 78 38.61 -1.76 0.84
CA GLY A 78 37.24 -2.26 1.01
C GLY A 78 37.09 -3.75 0.77
N ILE A 79 38.18 -4.50 0.64
CA ILE A 79 38.19 -5.96 0.51
C ILE A 79 38.29 -6.56 1.92
N VAL A 80 37.23 -7.25 2.36
CA VAL A 80 37.17 -7.96 3.64
C VAL A 80 37.05 -9.47 3.40
N PRO A 81 37.43 -10.32 4.39
CA PRO A 81 37.18 -11.75 4.30
C PRO A 81 35.70 -12.07 4.07
N GLU A 82 35.41 -13.14 3.34
CA GLU A 82 34.04 -13.58 3.04
C GLU A 82 33.21 -13.79 4.31
N SER A 83 33.81 -14.34 5.37
CA SER A 83 33.16 -14.54 6.68
C SER A 83 32.66 -13.23 7.32
N VAL A 84 33.34 -12.10 7.10
CA VAL A 84 32.89 -10.79 7.56
C VAL A 84 31.65 -10.38 6.77
N THR A 85 31.71 -10.50 5.44
CA THR A 85 30.59 -10.18 4.54
C THR A 85 29.36 -10.99 4.91
N GLU A 86 29.49 -12.31 5.10
CA GLU A 86 28.40 -13.20 5.52
C GLU A 86 27.82 -12.79 6.88
N THR A 87 28.68 -12.59 7.89
CA THR A 87 28.24 -12.27 9.25
C THR A 87 27.53 -10.92 9.32
N VAL A 88 28.08 -9.90 8.66
CA VAL A 88 27.48 -8.56 8.64
C VAL A 88 26.19 -8.54 7.81
N THR A 89 26.12 -9.30 6.72
CA THR A 89 24.88 -9.47 5.94
C THR A 89 23.79 -10.15 6.78
N ALA A 90 24.13 -11.21 7.52
CA ALA A 90 23.20 -11.88 8.43
C ALA A 90 22.71 -10.93 9.54
N GLN A 91 23.56 -10.03 10.03
CA GLN A 91 23.15 -9.00 10.98
C GLN A 91 22.14 -8.03 10.36
N ALA A 92 22.37 -7.56 9.12
CA ALA A 92 21.41 -6.69 8.42
C ALA A 92 20.06 -7.40 8.18
N GLN A 93 20.08 -8.69 7.84
CA GLN A 93 18.88 -9.52 7.73
C GLN A 93 18.15 -9.63 9.07
N ALA A 94 18.85 -9.84 10.17
CA ALA A 94 18.26 -9.90 11.50
C ALA A 94 17.60 -8.57 11.92
N VAL A 95 18.19 -7.43 11.54
CA VAL A 95 17.59 -6.10 11.77
C VAL A 95 16.30 -5.93 10.97
N ARG A 96 16.30 -6.32 9.69
CA ARG A 96 15.10 -6.33 8.85
C ARG A 96 14.02 -7.27 9.44
N ASP A 97 14.40 -8.47 9.87
CA ASP A 97 13.46 -9.43 10.44
C ASP A 97 12.87 -8.93 11.75
N ALA A 98 13.68 -8.27 12.59
CA ALA A 98 13.21 -7.60 13.81
C ALA A 98 12.17 -6.51 13.48
N TYR A 99 12.37 -5.76 12.39
CA TYR A 99 11.38 -4.78 11.92
C TYR A 99 10.06 -5.47 11.52
N PHE A 100 10.11 -6.52 10.71
CA PHE A 100 8.91 -7.25 10.29
C PHE A 100 8.20 -7.96 11.46
N GLN A 101 8.93 -8.30 12.52
CA GLN A 101 8.37 -8.83 13.77
C GLN A 101 7.83 -7.74 14.71
N GLY A 102 8.00 -6.45 14.38
CA GLY A 102 7.57 -5.32 15.21
C GLY A 102 8.45 -5.07 16.44
N LEU A 103 9.68 -5.61 16.45
CA LEU A 103 10.65 -5.43 17.54
C LEU A 103 11.44 -4.13 17.43
N THR A 104 11.46 -3.52 16.24
CA THR A 104 12.08 -2.22 15.97
C THR A 104 11.26 -1.45 14.94
N ASP A 105 11.36 -0.14 14.93
CA ASP A 105 10.70 0.70 13.91
C ASP A 105 11.50 0.76 12.60
N ALA A 106 10.83 1.20 11.53
CA ALA A 106 11.39 1.30 10.18
C ALA A 106 12.56 2.30 10.10
N GLU A 107 12.50 3.39 10.85
CA GLU A 107 13.54 4.43 10.86
C GLU A 107 14.84 3.89 11.45
N THR A 108 14.75 3.21 12.59
CA THR A 108 15.87 2.57 13.29
C THR A 108 16.45 1.44 12.44
N ALA A 109 15.60 0.55 11.91
CA ALA A 109 16.06 -0.55 11.07
C ALA A 109 16.72 -0.05 9.78
N GLY A 110 16.09 0.92 9.12
CA GLY A 110 16.62 1.57 7.93
C GLY A 110 17.95 2.26 8.19
N THR A 111 18.08 2.98 9.30
CA THR A 111 19.33 3.66 9.69
C THR A 111 20.46 2.67 9.97
N GLN A 112 20.18 1.56 10.63
CA GLN A 112 21.18 0.52 10.89
C GLN A 112 21.66 -0.14 9.59
N ILE A 113 20.73 -0.53 8.70
CA ILE A 113 21.09 -1.12 7.40
C ILE A 113 21.85 -0.12 6.53
N ALA A 114 21.43 1.15 6.50
CA ALA A 114 22.13 2.21 5.79
C ALA A 114 23.54 2.45 6.34
N SER A 115 23.72 2.35 7.67
CA SER A 115 25.04 2.49 8.31
C SER A 115 25.98 1.33 7.94
N ILE A 116 25.44 0.11 7.79
CA ILE A 116 26.20 -1.04 7.27
C ILE A 116 26.62 -0.80 5.82
N ALA A 117 25.71 -0.33 4.96
CA ALA A 117 26.04 0.00 3.57
C ALA A 117 27.09 1.13 3.47
N ALA A 118 27.02 2.11 4.39
CA ALA A 118 27.93 3.25 4.45
C ALA A 118 29.37 2.89 4.86
N LEU A 119 29.62 1.64 5.30
CA LEU A 119 30.99 1.14 5.50
C LEU A 119 31.77 1.13 4.17
N GLY A 120 31.11 1.13 3.01
CA GLY A 120 31.74 1.25 1.70
C GLY A 120 32.53 0.00 1.29
N ILE A 121 32.09 -1.16 1.77
CA ILE A 121 32.57 -2.47 1.32
C ILE A 121 31.64 -2.87 0.16
N PRO A 122 32.12 -3.01 -1.09
CA PRO A 122 31.26 -3.22 -2.25
C PRO A 122 30.33 -4.43 -2.12
N ALA A 123 30.88 -5.59 -1.72
CA ALA A 123 30.10 -6.81 -1.55
C ALA A 123 28.99 -6.68 -0.49
N LEU A 124 29.25 -5.96 0.61
CA LEU A 124 28.23 -5.69 1.62
C LEU A 124 27.17 -4.72 1.13
N THR A 125 27.59 -3.67 0.42
CA THR A 125 26.66 -2.67 -0.12
C THR A 125 25.66 -3.32 -1.07
N GLU A 126 26.14 -4.16 -1.99
CA GLU A 126 25.29 -4.92 -2.92
C GLU A 126 24.35 -5.89 -2.19
N ALA A 127 24.82 -6.55 -1.13
CA ALA A 127 24.03 -7.52 -0.38
C ALA A 127 22.94 -6.88 0.51
N VAL A 128 23.20 -5.72 1.12
CA VAL A 128 22.28 -5.11 2.10
C VAL A 128 21.33 -4.07 1.50
N GLN A 129 21.67 -3.49 0.34
CA GLN A 129 20.83 -2.50 -0.32
C GLN A 129 19.40 -3.02 -0.61
N PRO A 130 19.19 -4.26 -1.10
CA PRO A 130 17.85 -4.81 -1.27
C PRO A 130 17.03 -4.85 0.03
N LEU A 131 17.66 -5.10 1.19
CA LEU A 131 16.97 -5.17 2.48
C LEU A 131 16.40 -3.81 2.89
N SER A 132 17.14 -2.72 2.62
CA SER A 132 16.64 -1.37 2.87
C SER A 132 15.44 -1.02 1.99
N GLU A 133 15.45 -1.49 0.74
CA GLU A 133 14.37 -1.30 -0.21
C GLU A 133 13.12 -2.11 0.19
N GLU A 134 13.29 -3.34 0.68
CA GLU A 134 12.21 -4.16 1.24
C GLU A 134 11.47 -3.43 2.38
N ILE A 135 12.22 -2.87 3.36
CA ILE A 135 11.62 -2.10 4.48
C ILE A 135 10.87 -0.88 3.96
N ARG A 136 11.48 -0.11 3.05
CA ARG A 136 10.89 1.09 2.46
C ARG A 136 9.58 0.78 1.72
N MET A 137 9.57 -0.30 0.94
CA MET A 137 8.39 -0.77 0.23
C MET A 137 7.30 -1.24 1.20
N HIS A 138 7.67 -1.94 2.27
CA HIS A 138 6.70 -2.35 3.29
C HIS A 138 6.03 -1.14 3.97
N GLU A 139 6.80 -0.09 4.34
CA GLU A 139 6.22 1.15 4.88
C GLU A 139 5.25 1.83 3.90
N ALA A 140 5.58 1.82 2.60
CA ALA A 140 4.69 2.35 1.58
C ALA A 140 3.36 1.57 1.52
N TRP A 141 3.40 0.23 1.68
CA TRP A 141 2.21 -0.59 1.79
C TRP A 141 1.41 -0.32 3.06
N LEU A 142 2.07 -0.21 4.22
CA LEU A 142 1.40 0.15 5.48
C LEU A 142 0.72 1.52 5.40
N LEU A 143 1.31 2.49 4.69
CA LEU A 143 0.66 3.78 4.42
C LEU A 143 -0.60 3.64 3.56
N ILE A 144 -0.58 2.77 2.55
CA ILE A 144 -1.78 2.48 1.73
C ILE A 144 -2.86 1.83 2.58
N ILE A 145 -2.50 0.88 3.45
CA ILE A 145 -3.43 0.22 4.37
C ILE A 145 -4.06 1.25 5.32
N ARG A 146 -3.27 2.13 5.95
CA ARG A 146 -3.80 3.19 6.83
C ARG A 146 -4.79 4.11 6.10
N LYS A 147 -4.52 4.45 4.84
CA LYS A 147 -5.45 5.24 4.01
C LYS A 147 -6.73 4.46 3.69
N ALA A 148 -6.61 3.18 3.37
CA ALA A 148 -7.75 2.29 3.11
C ALA A 148 -8.64 2.15 4.37
N ASP A 149 -8.04 1.94 5.53
CA ASP A 149 -8.74 1.86 6.83
C ASP A 149 -9.47 3.17 7.14
N ALA A 150 -8.85 4.32 6.88
CA ALA A 150 -9.48 5.62 7.06
C ALA A 150 -10.68 5.81 6.12
N SER A 151 -10.55 5.44 4.84
CA SER A 151 -11.67 5.47 3.89
C SER A 151 -12.79 4.51 4.31
N PHE A 152 -12.45 3.32 4.80
CA PHE A 152 -13.42 2.35 5.30
C PHE A 152 -14.21 2.90 6.49
N ALA A 153 -13.51 3.46 7.49
CA ALA A 153 -14.14 4.07 8.65
C ALA A 153 -15.02 5.29 8.31
N ALA A 154 -14.69 6.00 7.22
CA ALA A 154 -15.49 7.12 6.71
C ALA A 154 -16.70 6.68 5.88
N GLY A 155 -16.89 5.38 5.63
CA GLY A 155 -17.97 4.86 4.77
C GLY A 155 -17.70 4.99 3.26
N ASN A 156 -16.47 5.39 2.87
CA ASN A 156 -16.03 5.51 1.48
C ASN A 156 -15.51 4.14 0.99
N TYR A 157 -16.40 3.16 0.86
CA TYR A 157 -16.02 1.76 0.59
C TYR A 157 -15.40 1.54 -0.79
N ALA A 158 -15.76 2.35 -1.79
CA ALA A 158 -15.13 2.34 -3.12
C ALA A 158 -13.62 2.62 -3.06
N ASP A 159 -13.25 3.67 -2.30
CA ASP A 159 -11.85 4.03 -2.10
C ASP A 159 -11.13 3.00 -1.25
N ALA A 160 -11.75 2.53 -0.17
CA ALA A 160 -11.18 1.49 0.69
C ALA A 160 -10.86 0.22 -0.12
N TYR A 161 -11.83 -0.31 -0.88
CA TYR A 161 -11.66 -1.48 -1.74
C TYR A 161 -10.53 -1.27 -2.75
N THR A 162 -10.52 -0.13 -3.44
CA THR A 162 -9.50 0.19 -4.45
C THR A 162 -8.10 0.26 -3.84
N GLN A 163 -7.94 0.82 -2.63
CA GLN A 163 -6.64 0.92 -1.97
C GLN A 163 -6.14 -0.43 -1.45
N TYR A 164 -7.00 -1.23 -0.82
CA TYR A 164 -6.64 -2.60 -0.42
C TYR A 164 -6.23 -3.44 -1.63
N GLY A 165 -6.92 -3.31 -2.76
CA GLY A 165 -6.60 -4.00 -4.01
C GLY A 165 -5.25 -3.62 -4.63
N ARG A 166 -4.57 -2.58 -4.15
CA ARG A 166 -3.21 -2.20 -4.59
C ARG A 166 -2.11 -2.99 -3.89
N ILE A 167 -2.41 -3.61 -2.75
CA ILE A 167 -1.42 -4.42 -2.05
C ILE A 167 -1.13 -5.65 -2.89
N PRO A 168 0.14 -5.93 -3.24
CA PRO A 168 0.47 -7.05 -4.12
C PRO A 168 0.25 -8.40 -3.42
N ASN A 169 -0.08 -9.43 -4.18
CA ASN A 169 -0.30 -10.79 -3.66
C ASN A 169 0.97 -11.43 -3.07
N SER A 170 2.15 -10.89 -3.39
CA SER A 170 3.43 -11.33 -2.80
C SER A 170 3.53 -10.99 -1.30
N GLU A 171 2.78 -10.00 -0.81
CA GLU A 171 2.78 -9.57 0.59
C GLU A 171 1.77 -10.38 1.43
N GLN A 172 2.00 -11.68 1.58
CA GLN A 172 1.01 -12.61 2.16
C GLN A 172 0.52 -12.22 3.56
N ALA A 173 1.41 -11.74 4.43
CA ALA A 173 1.05 -11.31 5.78
C ALA A 173 0.11 -10.10 5.75
N LEU A 174 0.39 -9.11 4.90
CA LEU A 174 -0.48 -7.95 4.71
C LEU A 174 -1.81 -8.34 4.07
N GLN A 175 -1.79 -9.25 3.09
CA GLN A 175 -3.01 -9.79 2.47
C GLN A 175 -3.93 -10.44 3.51
N GLN A 176 -3.38 -11.26 4.40
CA GLN A 176 -4.14 -11.87 5.49
C GLN A 176 -4.71 -10.83 6.45
N GLN A 177 -3.95 -9.79 6.76
CA GLN A 177 -4.40 -8.69 7.62
C GLN A 177 -5.56 -7.91 7.00
N ILE A 178 -5.49 -7.58 5.70
CA ILE A 178 -6.51 -6.75 5.04
C ILE A 178 -7.74 -7.52 4.56
N ALA A 179 -7.64 -8.85 4.39
CA ALA A 179 -8.70 -9.68 3.81
C ALA A 179 -10.10 -9.43 4.40
N PRO A 180 -10.29 -9.32 5.73
CA PRO A 180 -11.61 -9.07 6.30
C PRO A 180 -12.21 -7.73 5.83
N ASN A 181 -11.44 -6.64 5.94
CA ASN A 181 -11.89 -5.31 5.55
C ASN A 181 -12.03 -5.18 4.03
N TYR A 182 -11.19 -5.85 3.24
CA TYR A 182 -11.29 -5.86 1.79
C TYR A 182 -12.58 -6.53 1.32
N THR A 183 -12.89 -7.71 1.83
CA THR A 183 -14.15 -8.41 1.53
C THR A 183 -15.36 -7.61 2.04
N GLN A 184 -15.29 -7.05 3.24
CA GLN A 184 -16.38 -6.24 3.79
C GLN A 184 -16.60 -4.94 3.00
N SER A 185 -15.54 -4.30 2.52
CA SER A 185 -15.64 -3.11 1.65
C SER A 185 -16.41 -3.43 0.38
N ALA A 186 -16.16 -4.57 -0.25
CA ALA A 186 -16.90 -5.00 -1.44
C ALA A 186 -18.40 -5.18 -1.13
N ALA A 187 -18.72 -5.92 -0.07
CA ALA A 187 -20.11 -6.18 0.31
C ALA A 187 -20.88 -4.88 0.65
N LEU A 188 -20.27 -3.98 1.42
CA LEU A 188 -20.89 -2.70 1.79
C LEU A 188 -21.02 -1.76 0.60
N LEU A 189 -20.06 -1.77 -0.32
CA LEU A 189 -20.15 -1.03 -1.58
C LEU A 189 -21.32 -1.51 -2.43
N THR A 190 -21.53 -2.83 -2.55
CA THR A 190 -22.69 -3.42 -3.24
C THR A 190 -24.00 -2.95 -2.62
N VAL A 191 -24.12 -2.96 -1.29
CA VAL A 191 -25.32 -2.48 -0.59
C VAL A 191 -25.56 -0.98 -0.85
N GLN A 192 -24.51 -0.15 -0.80
CA GLN A 192 -24.62 1.28 -1.13
C GLN A 192 -25.10 1.50 -2.56
N ALA A 193 -24.53 0.77 -3.52
CA ALA A 193 -24.90 0.89 -4.93
C ALA A 193 -26.37 0.52 -5.18
N GLN A 194 -26.85 -0.55 -4.53
CA GLN A 194 -28.27 -0.94 -4.58
C GLN A 194 -29.17 0.17 -4.02
N ALA A 195 -28.86 0.69 -2.82
CA ALA A 195 -29.64 1.76 -2.22
C ALA A 195 -29.68 3.04 -3.07
N HIS A 196 -28.56 3.41 -3.70
CA HIS A 196 -28.51 4.55 -4.62
C HIS A 196 -29.32 4.31 -5.89
N ALA A 197 -29.23 3.11 -6.48
CA ALA A 197 -30.01 2.75 -7.65
C ALA A 197 -31.52 2.75 -7.35
N ASP A 198 -31.93 2.20 -6.21
CA ASP A 198 -33.34 2.17 -5.77
C ASP A 198 -33.89 3.60 -5.59
N ALA A 199 -33.11 4.49 -4.97
CA ALA A 199 -33.53 5.89 -4.79
C ALA A 199 -33.63 6.64 -6.12
N ALA A 200 -32.69 6.43 -7.05
CA ALA A 200 -32.73 7.02 -8.38
C ALA A 200 -33.91 6.48 -9.21
N GLU A 201 -34.21 5.19 -9.10
CA GLU A 201 -35.37 4.57 -9.75
C GLU A 201 -36.70 5.12 -9.21
N GLN A 202 -36.82 5.31 -7.88
CA GLN A 202 -37.99 5.95 -7.27
C GLN A 202 -38.19 7.38 -7.75
N ALA A 203 -37.10 8.08 -8.10
CA ALA A 203 -37.14 9.40 -8.71
C ALA A 203 -37.34 9.37 -10.24
N HIS A 204 -37.49 8.18 -10.83
CA HIS A 204 -37.51 7.93 -12.28
C HIS A 204 -36.25 8.40 -13.04
N ASP A 205 -35.13 8.58 -12.33
CA ASP A 205 -33.82 8.90 -12.90
C ASP A 205 -33.04 7.61 -13.20
N TYR A 206 -33.52 6.88 -14.22
CA TYR A 206 -32.94 5.59 -14.61
C TYR A 206 -31.50 5.71 -15.13
N ASP A 207 -31.14 6.84 -15.76
CA ASP A 207 -29.78 7.06 -16.26
C ASP A 207 -28.78 7.16 -15.11
N GLU A 208 -29.16 7.82 -14.02
CA GLU A 208 -28.33 7.87 -12.81
C GLU A 208 -28.24 6.50 -12.13
N ALA A 209 -29.36 5.77 -11.98
CA ALA A 209 -29.35 4.41 -11.44
C ALA A 209 -28.39 3.48 -12.22
N ILE A 210 -28.50 3.49 -13.55
CA ILE A 210 -27.63 2.72 -14.46
C ILE A 210 -26.17 3.14 -14.32
N ARG A 211 -25.88 4.44 -14.23
CA ARG A 211 -24.53 4.96 -14.09
C ARG A 211 -23.87 4.49 -12.79
N GLN A 212 -24.58 4.59 -11.66
CA GLN A 212 -24.09 4.19 -10.34
C GLN A 212 -23.79 2.69 -10.28
N LEU A 213 -24.68 1.85 -10.81
CA LEU A 213 -24.48 0.39 -10.88
C LEU A 213 -23.27 0.04 -11.77
N ASN A 214 -23.14 0.65 -12.95
CA ASN A 214 -22.00 0.42 -13.84
C ASN A 214 -20.67 0.88 -13.22
N GLN A 215 -20.66 2.03 -12.54
CA GLN A 215 -19.47 2.52 -11.86
C GLN A 215 -19.02 1.55 -10.77
N THR A 216 -19.97 1.05 -9.99
CA THR A 216 -19.69 0.08 -8.93
C THR A 216 -19.17 -1.25 -9.49
N LEU A 217 -19.82 -1.78 -10.54
CA LEU A 217 -19.35 -2.97 -11.24
C LEU A 217 -17.92 -2.81 -11.78
N ARG A 218 -17.56 -1.64 -12.32
CA ARG A 218 -16.19 -1.37 -12.76
C ARG A 218 -15.18 -1.43 -11.62
N ILE A 219 -15.53 -0.88 -10.45
CA ILE A 219 -14.67 -0.92 -9.26
C ILE A 219 -14.48 -2.36 -8.78
N LEU A 220 -15.56 -3.16 -8.76
CA LEU A 220 -15.53 -4.57 -8.37
C LEU A 220 -14.99 -5.51 -9.47
N GLY A 221 -14.60 -4.96 -10.63
CA GLY A 221 -14.06 -5.73 -11.76
C GLY A 221 -15.07 -6.66 -12.45
N GLY A 222 -16.37 -6.34 -12.38
CA GLY A 222 -17.45 -7.10 -13.02
C GLY A 222 -17.69 -8.48 -12.41
N LYS A 223 -17.48 -8.63 -11.09
CA LYS A 223 -17.59 -9.91 -10.38
C LYS A 223 -18.77 -10.00 -9.41
N ASP A 224 -19.80 -9.19 -9.62
CA ASP A 224 -20.98 -9.15 -8.75
C ASP A 224 -22.24 -9.43 -9.58
N ASP A 225 -22.60 -10.71 -9.66
CA ASP A 225 -23.77 -11.21 -10.40
C ASP A 225 -25.08 -10.53 -9.93
N GLY A 226 -25.15 -10.15 -8.65
CA GLY A 226 -26.31 -9.46 -8.08
C GLY A 226 -26.48 -8.05 -8.63
N LEU A 227 -25.38 -7.29 -8.74
CA LEU A 227 -25.39 -5.97 -9.37
C LEU A 227 -25.61 -6.04 -10.88
N GLU A 228 -25.08 -7.05 -11.57
CA GLU A 228 -25.34 -7.26 -12.99
C GLU A 228 -26.84 -7.54 -13.25
N ALA A 229 -27.45 -8.42 -12.46
CA ALA A 229 -28.88 -8.70 -12.54
C ALA A 229 -29.71 -7.45 -12.25
N ARG A 230 -29.35 -6.67 -11.21
CA ARG A 230 -30.05 -5.42 -10.90
C ARG A 230 -29.90 -4.37 -12.01
N LEU A 231 -28.73 -4.28 -12.64
CA LEU A 231 -28.52 -3.39 -13.79
C LEU A 231 -29.41 -3.77 -14.99
N ALA A 232 -29.56 -5.06 -15.26
CA ALA A 232 -30.47 -5.54 -16.32
C ALA A 232 -31.93 -5.18 -15.99
N ASP A 233 -32.33 -5.35 -14.74
CA ASP A 233 -33.67 -5.01 -14.24
C ASP A 233 -33.97 -3.50 -14.36
N VAL A 234 -33.06 -2.63 -13.90
CA VAL A 234 -33.22 -1.16 -14.03
C VAL A 234 -33.31 -0.73 -15.49
N ARG A 235 -32.54 -1.34 -16.40
CA ARG A 235 -32.65 -1.09 -17.85
C ARG A 235 -34.01 -1.48 -18.40
N GLN A 236 -34.55 -2.62 -17.95
CA GLN A 236 -35.89 -3.05 -18.34
C GLN A 236 -36.96 -2.05 -17.85
N HIS A 237 -36.85 -1.58 -16.62
CA HIS A 237 -37.76 -0.56 -16.08
C HIS A 237 -37.66 0.78 -16.82
N GLN A 238 -36.45 1.20 -17.22
CA GLN A 238 -36.24 2.39 -18.05
C GLN A 238 -37.00 2.29 -19.38
N ILE A 239 -36.88 1.14 -20.06
CA ILE A 239 -37.56 0.86 -21.33
C ILE A 239 -39.08 0.95 -21.16
N ILE A 240 -39.62 0.33 -20.11
CA ILE A 240 -41.06 0.37 -19.80
C ILE A 240 -41.51 1.81 -19.49
N TYR A 241 -40.76 2.55 -18.69
CA TYR A 241 -41.09 3.93 -18.35
C TYR A 241 -41.11 4.85 -19.58
N GLN A 242 -40.10 4.75 -20.45
CA GLN A 242 -40.04 5.51 -21.70
C GLN A 242 -41.25 5.22 -22.61
N TYR A 243 -41.70 3.97 -22.65
CA TYR A 243 -42.90 3.59 -23.37
C TYR A 243 -44.18 4.20 -22.77
N LEU A 244 -44.35 4.12 -21.45
CA LEU A 244 -45.51 4.74 -20.79
C LEU A 244 -45.56 6.25 -21.01
N LEU A 245 -44.40 6.91 -21.01
CA LEU A 245 -44.29 8.33 -21.33
C LEU A 245 -44.69 8.62 -22.79
N ALA A 246 -44.22 7.82 -23.74
CA ALA A 246 -44.59 7.91 -25.15
C ALA A 246 -46.10 7.71 -25.36
N CYS A 247 -46.70 6.71 -24.71
CA CYS A 247 -48.15 6.48 -24.74
C CYS A 247 -48.92 7.69 -24.20
N ARG A 248 -48.48 8.27 -23.08
CA ARG A 248 -49.11 9.47 -22.51
C ARG A 248 -49.00 10.67 -23.47
N GLN A 249 -47.84 10.90 -24.07
CA GLN A 249 -47.64 11.95 -25.08
C GLN A 249 -48.53 11.74 -26.30
N ALA A 250 -48.56 10.51 -26.81
CA ALA A 250 -49.39 10.15 -27.96
C ALA A 250 -50.88 10.37 -27.66
N ARG A 251 -51.34 10.05 -26.45
CA ARG A 251 -52.71 10.32 -26.03
C ARG A 251 -53.03 11.81 -25.98
N MET A 252 -52.13 12.64 -25.44
CA MET A 252 -52.31 14.10 -25.45
C MET A 252 -52.43 14.66 -26.87
N HIS A 253 -51.58 14.23 -27.80
CA HIS A 253 -51.66 14.63 -29.21
C HIS A 253 -52.95 14.13 -29.88
N PHE A 254 -53.37 12.90 -29.57
CA PHE A 254 -54.61 12.33 -30.09
C PHE A 254 -55.84 13.11 -29.64
N ASP A 255 -55.93 13.44 -28.34
CA ASP A 255 -57.04 14.22 -27.77
C ASP A 255 -57.06 15.65 -28.35
N ALA A 256 -55.91 16.17 -28.82
CA ALA A 256 -55.80 17.45 -29.54
C ALA A 256 -56.12 17.35 -31.05
N GLY A 257 -56.38 16.16 -31.59
CA GLY A 257 -56.59 15.92 -33.03
C GLY A 257 -55.32 15.89 -33.87
N GLU A 258 -54.14 15.85 -33.24
CA GLU A 258 -52.82 15.87 -33.88
C GLU A 258 -52.33 14.44 -34.18
N TYR A 259 -53.05 13.71 -35.03
CA TYR A 259 -52.81 12.27 -35.25
C TYR A 259 -51.40 11.92 -35.76
N ALA A 260 -50.78 12.79 -36.56
CA ALA A 260 -49.42 12.57 -37.04
C ALA A 260 -48.39 12.62 -35.89
N ALA A 261 -48.54 13.58 -34.98
CA ALA A 261 -47.69 13.72 -33.80
C ALA A 261 -47.93 12.56 -32.80
N ALA A 262 -49.17 12.10 -32.67
CA ALA A 262 -49.49 10.91 -31.87
C ALA A 262 -48.80 9.64 -32.40
N ALA A 263 -48.78 9.44 -33.72
CA ALA A 263 -48.07 8.32 -34.34
C ALA A 263 -46.54 8.45 -34.22
N GLU A 264 -46.00 9.66 -34.35
CA GLU A 264 -44.58 9.94 -34.19
C GLU A 264 -44.09 9.69 -32.75
N ALA A 265 -44.87 10.08 -31.73
CA ALA A 265 -44.53 9.82 -30.33
C ALA A 265 -44.35 8.32 -30.03
N LEU A 266 -45.09 7.44 -30.73
CA LEU A 266 -44.97 5.99 -30.57
C LEU A 266 -43.93 5.34 -31.47
N SER A 267 -43.55 5.96 -32.59
CA SER A 267 -42.60 5.39 -33.54
C SER A 267 -41.17 5.31 -32.97
N GLY A 268 -40.86 6.13 -31.97
CA GLY A 268 -39.60 6.09 -31.21
C GLY A 268 -39.53 5.02 -30.12
N THR A 269 -40.59 4.24 -29.90
CA THR A 269 -40.59 3.19 -28.87
C THR A 269 -39.78 1.97 -29.34
N PRO A 270 -38.85 1.44 -28.51
CA PRO A 270 -38.02 0.31 -28.89
C PRO A 270 -38.83 -0.90 -29.36
N GLN A 271 -38.42 -1.53 -30.46
CA GLN A 271 -39.08 -2.71 -31.06
C GLN A 271 -39.21 -3.90 -30.08
N ILE A 272 -38.30 -3.99 -29.11
CA ILE A 272 -38.35 -4.94 -27.98
C ILE A 272 -39.63 -4.81 -27.14
N ILE A 273 -40.22 -3.63 -27.05
CA ILE A 273 -41.46 -3.41 -26.28
C ILE A 273 -42.65 -3.97 -27.05
N TRP A 274 -42.66 -3.79 -28.38
CA TRP A 274 -43.63 -4.42 -29.26
C TRP A 274 -43.51 -5.94 -29.23
N GLU A 275 -42.30 -6.49 -29.17
CA GLU A 275 -42.06 -7.92 -29.03
C GLU A 275 -42.44 -8.46 -27.63
N ALA A 276 -42.19 -7.70 -26.57
CA ALA A 276 -42.60 -8.06 -25.20
C ALA A 276 -44.13 -8.03 -25.04
N ALA A 277 -44.80 -7.03 -25.64
CA ALA A 277 -46.26 -6.96 -25.72
C ALA A 277 -46.85 -8.04 -26.66
N ALA A 278 -46.12 -8.48 -27.69
CA ALA A 278 -46.56 -9.57 -28.57
C ALA A 278 -46.44 -10.97 -27.93
N ARG A 279 -45.56 -11.14 -26.92
CA ARG A 279 -45.43 -12.40 -26.16
C ARG A 279 -46.57 -12.65 -25.17
N SER A 280 -47.36 -11.63 -24.85
CA SER A 280 -48.69 -11.81 -24.25
C SER A 280 -49.72 -12.15 -25.33
N ASP A 281 -49.67 -13.36 -25.88
CA ASP A 281 -50.71 -14.05 -26.70
C ASP A 281 -51.47 -13.24 -27.77
N VAL A 282 -50.88 -12.18 -28.33
CA VAL A 282 -51.57 -11.30 -29.27
C VAL A 282 -50.73 -11.10 -30.52
N GLN A 283 -51.24 -11.59 -31.66
CA GLN A 283 -50.64 -11.38 -32.98
C GLN A 283 -51.12 -10.05 -33.58
N ILE A 284 -50.20 -9.12 -33.81
CA ILE A 284 -50.45 -7.85 -34.51
C ILE A 284 -50.03 -8.02 -35.97
N HIS A 285 -50.97 -7.89 -36.92
CA HIS A 285 -50.71 -8.15 -38.34
C HIS A 285 -50.72 -6.88 -39.22
N ASP A 286 -51.25 -5.74 -38.78
CA ASP A 286 -51.22 -4.48 -39.56
C ASP A 286 -51.29 -3.20 -38.68
N GLN A 287 -50.82 -2.05 -39.21
CA GLN A 287 -50.81 -0.72 -38.57
C GLN A 287 -52.21 -0.23 -38.15
N LYS A 288 -53.27 -0.74 -38.80
CA LYS A 288 -54.67 -0.42 -38.48
C LYS A 288 -55.19 -1.16 -37.24
N ASP A 289 -54.52 -2.22 -36.83
CA ASP A 289 -54.87 -2.99 -35.63
C ASP A 289 -54.30 -2.37 -34.35
N VAL A 290 -53.46 -1.33 -34.44
CA VAL A 290 -52.91 -0.62 -33.26
C VAL A 290 -53.97 0.25 -32.56
N TYR A 291 -55.02 0.65 -33.28
CA TYR A 291 -56.06 1.60 -32.83
C TYR A 291 -56.93 1.12 -31.65
N PRO A 292 -57.44 -0.14 -31.61
CA PRO A 292 -58.18 -0.66 -30.47
C PRO A 292 -57.29 -0.95 -29.24
N TYR A 293 -55.99 -1.19 -29.44
CA TYR A 293 -55.02 -1.40 -28.37
C TYR A 293 -54.64 -0.09 -27.67
N PHE A 294 -54.74 1.03 -28.39
CA PHE A 294 -54.48 2.38 -27.87
C PHE A 294 -55.36 2.73 -26.66
N SER A 295 -56.64 2.32 -26.64
CA SER A 295 -57.49 2.52 -25.47
C SER A 295 -57.16 1.50 -24.38
N MET A 296 -56.88 0.25 -24.74
CA MET A 296 -56.64 -0.81 -23.76
C MET A 296 -55.31 -0.67 -22.99
N LEU A 297 -54.25 -0.13 -23.62
CA LEU A 297 -52.93 0.08 -23.01
C LEU A 297 -52.76 1.45 -22.32
N CYS A 298 -53.61 2.44 -22.65
CA CYS A 298 -53.55 3.77 -22.04
C CYS A 298 -54.60 4.00 -20.94
N ASP A 299 -55.62 3.12 -20.82
CA ASP A 299 -56.66 3.22 -19.79
C ASP A 299 -56.35 2.38 -18.52
N THR A 300 -55.19 1.71 -18.46
CA THR A 300 -54.61 1.06 -17.25
C THR A 300 -53.39 1.80 -16.76
#